data_AF-A0A7W7QNU6-F1
#
_entry.id   AF-A0A7W7QNU6-F1
#
_cell.length_a   1.000
_cell.length_b   1.000
_cell.length_c   1.000
_cell.angle_alpha   90.00
_cell.angle_beta   90.00
_cell.angle_gamma   90.00
#
_symmetry.space_group_name_H-M   'P 1'
#
loop_
_entity.id
_entity.type
_entity.pdbx_description
1 polymer ?
#
loop_
_entity_poly.entity_id
_entity_poly.type
_entity_poly.pdbx_seq_one_letter_code
_entity_poly.pdbx_strand_id
1 'polypeptide(L)'
;MGYLKVDQFRDSWIASSGIPTYEIDRVADYAARWGGLVLPPAPYYDGGPRVLSPDIPEGSPAEGWSFEAGPQRTALPYSFMIGPGGEFGIHGDRWVPLHATVEGWVESVALAYHASMWAKEIIRVTADEVEAIPFKDYEPIQEVAGMTDTWWRGADSLVAVYRGEAEHFAAPGYRTALVYTGLDRWGLHGG
;
A
#
# COMPACT_ATOMS: atom_id res chain seq x y z
N MET A 1 -10.20 -19.69 9.48
CA MET A 1 -10.80 -18.57 8.72
C MET A 1 -10.81 -18.99 7.27
N GLY A 2 -11.97 -19.11 6.62
CA GLY A 2 -12.05 -19.56 5.23
C GLY A 2 -11.77 -18.41 4.29
N TYR A 3 -10.87 -18.62 3.32
CA TYR A 3 -10.63 -17.67 2.24
C TYR A 3 -11.89 -17.50 1.39
N LEU A 4 -12.10 -16.30 0.86
CA LEU A 4 -13.19 -16.04 -0.07
C LEU A 4 -13.04 -16.97 -1.29
N LYS A 5 -14.01 -17.88 -1.46
CA LYS A 5 -14.06 -18.75 -2.63
C LYS A 5 -14.80 -18.02 -3.74
N VAL A 6 -14.09 -17.17 -4.47
CA VAL A 6 -14.66 -16.27 -5.50
C VAL A 6 -15.59 -17.02 -6.47
N ASP A 7 -15.23 -18.24 -6.88
CA ASP A 7 -16.05 -19.06 -7.78
C ASP A 7 -17.43 -19.43 -7.21
N GLN A 8 -17.57 -19.52 -5.89
CA GLN A 8 -18.86 -19.81 -5.25
C GLN A 8 -19.81 -18.62 -5.32
N PHE A 9 -19.29 -17.40 -5.51
CA PHE A 9 -20.07 -16.17 -5.53
C PHE A 9 -20.23 -15.58 -6.92
N ARG A 10 -19.47 -16.05 -7.92
CA ARG A 10 -19.45 -15.52 -9.29
C ARG A 10 -20.84 -15.31 -9.88
N ASP A 11 -21.68 -16.34 -9.91
CA ASP A 11 -23.02 -16.25 -10.50
C ASP A 11 -23.90 -15.24 -9.76
N SER A 12 -23.79 -15.21 -8.42
CA SER A 12 -24.55 -14.25 -7.61
C SER A 12 -24.11 -12.81 -7.86
N TRP A 13 -22.81 -12.55 -7.92
CA TRP A 13 -22.26 -11.20 -8.14
C TRP A 13 -22.60 -10.62 -9.51
N ILE A 14 -22.60 -11.46 -10.54
CA ILE A 14 -23.07 -11.08 -11.87
C ILE A 14 -24.56 -10.75 -11.82
N ALA A 15 -25.37 -11.63 -11.23
CA ALA A 15 -26.83 -11.50 -11.25
C ALA A 15 -27.36 -10.37 -10.36
N SER A 16 -26.79 -10.17 -9.17
CA SER A 16 -27.31 -9.21 -8.18
C SER A 16 -26.70 -7.82 -8.31
N SER A 17 -25.42 -7.75 -8.71
CA SER A 17 -24.62 -6.51 -8.62
C SER A 17 -24.13 -6.04 -9.98
N GLY A 18 -24.36 -6.82 -11.05
CA GLY A 18 -23.94 -6.46 -12.40
C GLY A 18 -22.41 -6.36 -12.56
N ILE A 19 -21.66 -7.01 -11.67
CA ILE A 19 -20.20 -6.96 -11.67
C ILE A 19 -19.70 -7.68 -12.93
N PRO A 20 -18.87 -7.02 -13.78
CA PRO A 20 -18.32 -7.65 -14.96
C PRO A 20 -17.44 -8.85 -14.61
N THR A 21 -17.47 -9.89 -15.45
CA THR A 21 -16.71 -11.13 -15.21
C THR A 21 -15.21 -10.89 -15.03
N TYR A 22 -14.64 -9.95 -15.79
CA TYR A 22 -13.22 -9.63 -15.71
C TYR A 22 -12.83 -8.99 -14.36
N GLU A 23 -13.78 -8.33 -13.66
CA GLU A 23 -13.55 -7.80 -12.31
C GLU A 23 -13.57 -8.92 -11.26
N ILE A 24 -14.42 -9.92 -11.46
CA ILE A 24 -14.44 -11.14 -10.64
C ILE A 24 -13.13 -11.92 -10.82
N ASP A 25 -12.62 -11.99 -12.06
CA ASP A 25 -11.34 -12.63 -12.35
C ASP A 25 -10.19 -11.91 -11.64
N ARG A 26 -10.17 -10.57 -11.64
CA ARG A 26 -9.18 -9.77 -10.88
C ARG A 26 -9.19 -10.09 -9.37
N VAL A 27 -10.38 -10.25 -8.78
CA VAL A 27 -10.50 -10.64 -7.37
C VAL A 27 -9.99 -12.08 -7.14
N ALA A 28 -10.29 -13.00 -8.06
CA ALA A 28 -9.79 -14.37 -7.99
C ALA A 28 -8.26 -14.43 -8.09
N ASP A 29 -7.66 -13.68 -9.01
CA ASP A 29 -6.21 -13.58 -9.19
C ASP A 29 -5.53 -13.00 -7.94
N TYR A 30 -6.12 -11.94 -7.37
CA TYR A 30 -5.65 -11.37 -6.12
C TYR A 30 -5.72 -12.38 -4.96
N ALA A 31 -6.86 -13.07 -4.80
CA ALA A 31 -7.04 -14.08 -3.77
C ALA A 31 -6.06 -15.25 -3.94
N ALA A 32 -5.79 -15.68 -5.16
CA ALA A 32 -4.88 -16.78 -5.45
C ALA A 32 -3.42 -16.41 -5.14
N ARG A 33 -3.02 -15.18 -5.44
CA ARG A 33 -1.64 -14.71 -5.25
C ARG A 33 -1.35 -14.24 -3.82
N TRP A 34 -2.29 -13.55 -3.21
CA TRP A 34 -2.09 -12.81 -1.96
C TRP A 34 -2.98 -13.26 -0.82
N GLY A 35 -4.05 -14.01 -1.11
CA GLY A 35 -5.04 -14.42 -0.11
C GLY A 35 -4.40 -15.13 1.08
N GLY A 36 -4.60 -14.56 2.26
CA GLY A 36 -4.05 -15.08 3.51
C GLY A 36 -2.65 -14.61 3.87
N LEU A 37 -2.00 -13.82 3.01
CA LEU A 37 -0.71 -13.24 3.34
C LEU A 37 -0.86 -12.26 4.51
N VAL A 38 -0.10 -12.51 5.58
CA VAL A 38 0.02 -11.62 6.73
C VAL A 38 1.39 -10.96 6.67
N LEU A 39 1.41 -9.67 6.38
CA LEU A 39 2.63 -8.87 6.39
C LEU A 39 2.98 -8.45 7.84
N PRO A 40 4.26 -8.08 8.10
CA PRO A 40 4.57 -7.24 9.25
C PRO A 40 3.70 -5.97 9.24
N PRO A 41 3.38 -5.38 10.41
CA PRO A 41 2.71 -4.08 10.44
C PRO A 41 3.54 -3.05 9.67
N ALA A 42 2.91 -2.36 8.71
CA ALA A 42 3.52 -1.21 8.06
C ALA A 42 3.85 -0.12 9.10
N PRO A 43 4.94 0.64 8.93
CA PRO A 43 5.33 1.65 9.92
C PRO A 43 4.44 2.92 9.86
N TYR A 44 3.55 3.01 8.87
CA TYR A 44 2.52 4.03 8.69
C TYR A 44 1.16 3.39 8.37
N TYR A 45 0.08 4.18 8.29
CA TYR A 45 -1.31 3.71 8.07
C TYR A 45 -1.79 2.70 9.13
N ASP A 46 -1.45 2.93 10.39
CA ASP A 46 -1.77 2.04 11.53
C ASP A 46 -1.48 0.54 11.27
N GLY A 47 -0.42 0.27 10.52
CA GLY A 47 0.03 -1.09 10.25
C GLY A 47 -0.53 -1.73 8.98
N GLY A 48 -1.33 -1.02 8.18
CA GLY A 48 -1.89 -1.53 6.93
C GLY A 48 -2.97 -2.61 7.12
N PRO A 49 -3.28 -3.37 6.07
CA PRO A 49 -4.14 -4.55 6.18
C PRO A 49 -3.57 -5.57 7.17
N ARG A 50 -4.46 -6.18 7.98
CA ARG A 50 -4.10 -7.26 8.90
C ARG A 50 -3.73 -8.55 8.17
N VAL A 51 -4.47 -8.84 7.11
CA VAL A 51 -4.28 -9.97 6.20
C VAL A 51 -4.79 -9.53 4.83
N LEU A 52 -4.10 -9.92 3.76
CA LEU A 52 -4.58 -9.69 2.40
C LEU A 52 -5.70 -10.69 2.11
N SER A 53 -6.90 -10.18 1.87
CA SER A 53 -8.10 -10.98 1.66
C SER A 53 -9.14 -10.10 0.98
N PRO A 54 -9.44 -10.34 -0.30
CA PRO A 54 -10.36 -9.46 -1.00
C PRO A 54 -11.79 -9.64 -0.52
N ASP A 55 -12.61 -8.61 -0.78
CA ASP A 55 -14.07 -8.68 -0.68
C ASP A 55 -14.71 -8.47 -2.06
N ILE A 56 -16.04 -8.39 -2.10
CA ILE A 56 -16.83 -8.12 -3.30
C ILE A 56 -16.37 -6.82 -3.99
N PRO A 57 -16.27 -6.81 -5.34
CA PRO A 57 -16.07 -5.57 -6.08
C PRO A 57 -17.19 -4.56 -5.84
N GLU A 58 -16.77 -3.31 -5.64
CA GLU A 58 -17.61 -2.14 -5.48
C GLU A 58 -17.27 -1.11 -6.55
N GLY A 59 -18.28 -0.38 -7.01
CA GLY A 59 -18.12 0.67 -8.00
C GLY A 59 -19.11 0.55 -9.15
N SER A 60 -18.73 1.10 -10.29
CA SER A 60 -19.59 1.18 -11.47
C SER A 60 -18.77 1.23 -12.76
N PRO A 61 -19.37 0.95 -13.93
CA PRO A 61 -18.66 1.12 -15.21
C PRO A 61 -18.14 2.55 -15.47
N ALA A 62 -18.74 3.57 -14.84
CA ALA A 62 -18.33 4.96 -15.02
C ALA A 62 -17.18 5.36 -14.10
N GLU A 63 -17.15 4.83 -12.87
CA GLU A 63 -16.16 5.19 -11.84
C GLU A 63 -14.99 4.18 -11.77
N GLY A 64 -15.16 3.01 -12.40
CA GLY A 64 -14.28 1.87 -12.25
C GLY A 64 -14.71 0.98 -11.08
N TRP A 65 -14.23 -0.25 -11.07
CA TRP A 65 -14.45 -1.20 -10.00
C TRP A 65 -13.19 -1.33 -9.14
N SER A 66 -13.41 -1.38 -7.84
CA SER A 66 -12.38 -1.60 -6.82
C SER A 66 -12.85 -2.67 -5.85
N PHE A 67 -11.94 -3.24 -5.06
CA PHE A 67 -12.32 -4.18 -4.00
C PHE A 67 -11.37 -4.02 -2.81
N GLU A 68 -11.81 -4.38 -1.61
CA GLU A 68 -10.94 -4.30 -0.44
C GLU A 68 -9.68 -5.15 -0.64
N ALA A 69 -8.52 -4.63 -0.25
CA ALA A 69 -7.30 -5.41 -0.17
C ALA A 69 -7.32 -6.36 1.05
N GLY A 70 -8.07 -5.98 2.09
CA GLY A 70 -8.29 -6.80 3.27
C GLY A 70 -8.56 -5.97 4.52
N PRO A 71 -9.01 -6.64 5.60
CA PRO A 71 -9.45 -5.95 6.80
C PRO A 71 -8.30 -5.22 7.48
N GLN A 72 -8.59 -4.03 8.02
CA GLN A 72 -7.63 -3.20 8.73
C GLN A 72 -7.21 -3.84 10.06
N ARG A 73 -6.05 -3.43 10.60
CA ARG A 73 -5.60 -3.85 11.94
C ARG A 73 -6.32 -3.13 13.07
N THR A 74 -6.69 -1.88 12.82
CA THR A 74 -7.34 -0.96 13.77
C THR A 74 -8.51 -0.28 13.07
N ALA A 75 -9.36 0.41 13.84
CA ALA A 75 -10.43 1.20 13.24
C ALA A 75 -9.85 2.45 12.57
N LEU A 76 -10.13 2.62 11.27
CA LEU A 76 -9.64 3.72 10.44
C LEU A 76 -10.80 4.42 9.73
N PRO A 77 -10.64 5.70 9.35
CA PRO A 77 -11.63 6.43 8.56
C PRO A 77 -11.57 6.12 7.05
N TYR A 78 -10.80 5.11 6.64
CA TYR A 78 -10.67 4.63 5.26
C TYR A 78 -10.44 3.11 5.24
N SER A 79 -10.70 2.49 4.09
CA SER A 79 -10.35 1.10 3.77
C SER A 79 -9.12 1.04 2.86
N PHE A 80 -8.37 -0.05 2.92
CA PHE A 80 -7.34 -0.37 1.94
C PHE A 80 -8.00 -1.05 0.75
N MET A 81 -7.84 -0.50 -0.46
CA MET A 81 -8.49 -1.00 -1.66
C MET A 81 -7.49 -1.29 -2.77
N ILE A 82 -7.92 -2.17 -3.69
CA ILE A 82 -7.32 -2.36 -5.00
C ILE A 82 -8.13 -1.54 -6.00
N GLY A 83 -7.51 -0.51 -6.56
CA GLY A 83 -8.10 0.40 -7.53
C GLY A 83 -8.35 -0.26 -8.89
N PRO A 84 -9.06 0.40 -9.82
CA PRO A 84 -9.43 -0.15 -11.11
C PRO A 84 -8.23 -0.51 -12.02
N GLY A 85 -7.07 0.14 -11.84
CA GLY A 85 -5.84 -0.20 -12.54
C GLY A 85 -4.99 -1.28 -11.85
N GLY A 86 -5.41 -1.75 -10.67
CA GLY A 86 -4.63 -2.68 -9.83
C GLY A 86 -3.75 -1.99 -8.78
N GLU A 87 -3.90 -0.68 -8.61
CA GLU A 87 -3.16 0.10 -7.64
C GLU A 87 -3.56 -0.28 -6.22
N PHE A 88 -2.60 -0.30 -5.30
CA PHE A 88 -2.88 -0.41 -3.88
C PHE A 88 -3.06 0.99 -3.30
N GLY A 89 -4.19 1.24 -2.63
CA GLY A 89 -4.50 2.57 -2.12
C GLY A 89 -5.42 2.58 -0.90
N ILE A 90 -5.78 3.79 -0.48
CA ILE A 90 -6.76 4.03 0.57
C ILE A 90 -8.00 4.70 -0.01
N HIS A 91 -9.17 4.29 0.48
CA HIS A 91 -10.45 4.81 0.05
C HIS A 91 -11.36 5.12 1.25
N GLY A 92 -11.89 6.33 1.27
CA GLY A 92 -12.91 6.81 2.20
C GLY A 92 -13.73 7.84 1.45
N ASP A 93 -13.67 9.12 1.84
CA ASP A 93 -14.30 10.20 1.06
C ASP A 93 -13.66 10.41 -0.33
N ARG A 94 -12.43 9.95 -0.52
CA ARG A 94 -11.70 10.01 -1.80
C ARG A 94 -10.74 8.85 -1.95
N TRP A 95 -10.49 8.47 -3.20
CA TRP A 95 -9.48 7.50 -3.59
C TRP A 95 -8.09 8.13 -3.63
N VAL A 96 -7.12 7.47 -3.00
CA VAL A 96 -5.69 7.84 -3.07
C VAL A 96 -4.85 6.59 -3.34
N PRO A 97 -4.29 6.43 -4.55
CA PRO A 97 -3.39 5.33 -4.86
C PRO A 97 -2.03 5.56 -4.21
N LEU A 98 -1.60 4.63 -3.35
CA LEU A 98 -0.31 4.71 -2.65
C LEU A 98 0.81 4.14 -3.51
N HIS A 99 0.54 2.98 -4.11
CA HIS A 99 1.46 2.23 -4.97
C HIS A 99 0.72 1.77 -6.23
N ALA A 100 1.42 1.77 -7.37
CA ALA A 100 0.83 1.40 -8.66
C ALA A 100 0.44 -0.08 -8.74
N THR A 101 0.95 -0.92 -7.85
CA THR A 101 0.65 -2.35 -7.78
C THR A 101 0.58 -2.86 -6.34
N VAL A 102 -0.06 -4.01 -6.14
CA VAL A 102 -0.08 -4.73 -4.85
C VAL A 102 1.32 -5.18 -4.47
N GLU A 103 2.09 -5.66 -5.43
CA GLU A 103 3.50 -6.03 -5.29
C GLU A 103 4.28 -4.84 -4.72
N GLY A 104 4.09 -3.64 -5.28
CA GLY A 104 4.79 -2.44 -4.82
C GLY A 104 4.52 -2.11 -3.35
N TRP A 105 3.27 -2.25 -2.91
CA TRP A 105 2.93 -2.13 -1.49
C TRP A 105 3.59 -3.22 -0.63
N VAL A 106 3.55 -4.49 -1.08
CA VAL A 106 4.19 -5.61 -0.36
C VAL A 106 5.70 -5.38 -0.22
N GLU A 107 6.37 -4.99 -1.31
CA GLU A 107 7.80 -4.67 -1.33
C GLU A 107 8.13 -3.47 -0.43
N SER A 108 7.27 -2.43 -0.43
CA SER A 108 7.41 -1.27 0.47
C SER A 108 7.39 -1.68 1.95
N VAL A 109 6.46 -2.57 2.34
CA VAL A 109 6.36 -3.07 3.72
C VAL A 109 7.54 -3.99 4.06
N ALA A 110 7.94 -4.87 3.13
CA ALA A 110 9.11 -5.74 3.31
C ALA A 110 10.40 -4.92 3.47
N LEU A 111 10.58 -3.87 2.66
CA LEU A 111 11.71 -2.97 2.72
C LEU A 111 11.74 -2.17 4.03
N ALA A 112 10.60 -1.67 4.51
CA ALA A 112 10.49 -1.05 5.84
C ALA A 112 10.92 -2.00 6.95
N TYR A 113 10.42 -3.24 6.92
CA TYR A 113 10.79 -4.24 7.90
C TYR A 113 12.29 -4.55 7.86
N HIS A 114 12.87 -4.77 6.67
CA HIS A 114 14.30 -4.99 6.51
C HIS A 114 15.13 -3.80 6.99
N ALA A 115 14.82 -2.59 6.54
CA ALA A 115 15.53 -1.38 6.94
C ALA A 115 15.51 -1.18 8.46
N SER A 116 14.37 -1.47 9.11
CA SER A 116 14.24 -1.35 10.57
C SER A 116 15.14 -2.30 11.36
N MET A 117 15.53 -3.44 10.77
CA MET A 117 16.41 -4.42 11.40
C MET A 117 17.89 -4.02 11.36
N TRP A 118 18.29 -3.22 10.38
CA TRP A 118 19.70 -2.92 10.10
C TRP A 118 20.09 -1.46 10.36
N ALA A 119 19.13 -0.53 10.33
CA ALA A 119 19.40 0.87 10.56
C ALA A 119 19.99 1.10 11.95
N LYS A 120 20.98 1.99 12.03
CA LYS A 120 21.53 2.46 13.31
C LYS A 120 20.58 3.42 14.00
N GLU A 121 19.84 4.19 13.21
CA GLU A 121 18.88 5.17 13.67
C GLU A 121 17.71 5.25 12.68
N ILE A 122 16.52 5.51 13.23
CA ILE A 122 15.29 5.73 12.46
C ILE A 122 14.67 7.02 13.00
N ILE A 123 14.60 8.06 12.17
CA ILE A 123 13.95 9.32 12.52
C ILE A 123 12.64 9.49 11.75
N ARG A 124 11.67 10.11 12.40
CA ARG A 124 10.41 10.54 11.79
C ARG A 124 10.44 12.03 11.54
N VAL A 125 10.15 12.42 10.30
CA VAL A 125 10.04 13.80 9.82
C VAL A 125 8.59 14.02 9.37
N THR A 126 8.01 15.18 9.63
CA THR A 126 6.58 15.43 9.36
C THR A 126 6.32 16.79 8.72
N ALA A 127 5.15 16.94 8.08
CA ALA A 127 4.68 18.18 7.47
C ALA A 127 5.71 18.77 6.48
N ASP A 128 5.99 20.07 6.54
CA ASP A 128 6.84 20.78 5.59
C ASP A 128 8.31 20.34 5.64
N GLU A 129 8.75 19.74 6.76
CA GLU A 129 10.12 19.21 6.88
C GLU A 129 10.37 18.03 5.93
N VAL A 130 9.31 17.31 5.54
CA VAL A 130 9.40 16.23 4.55
C VAL A 130 9.86 16.76 3.19
N GLU A 131 9.37 17.94 2.81
CA GLU A 131 9.70 18.59 1.54
C GLU A 131 11.10 19.25 1.56
N ALA A 132 11.70 19.38 2.74
CA ALA A 132 13.07 19.87 2.90
C ALA A 132 14.14 18.78 2.75
N ILE A 133 13.75 17.51 2.61
CA ILE A 133 14.68 16.39 2.41
C ILE A 133 15.38 16.54 1.03
N PRO A 134 16.73 16.50 0.95
CA PRO A 134 17.46 16.76 -0.29
C PRO A 134 17.47 15.54 -1.22
N PHE A 135 16.31 15.16 -1.78
CA PHE A 135 16.17 13.99 -2.66
C PHE A 135 17.00 14.03 -3.95
N LYS A 136 17.56 15.19 -4.32
CA LYS A 136 18.51 15.30 -5.44
C LYS A 136 19.74 14.39 -5.30
N ASP A 137 20.10 14.03 -4.07
CA ASP A 137 21.24 13.18 -3.73
C ASP A 137 20.83 11.71 -3.51
N TYR A 138 19.59 11.36 -3.84
CA TYR A 138 18.99 10.04 -3.65
C TYR A 138 18.49 9.46 -4.98
N GLU A 139 18.49 8.14 -5.08
CA GLU A 139 17.89 7.41 -6.19
C GLU A 139 16.49 6.88 -5.79
N PRO A 140 15.47 7.03 -6.63
CA PRO A 140 14.15 6.47 -6.35
C PRO A 140 14.16 4.95 -6.49
N ILE A 141 13.58 4.24 -5.51
CA ILE A 141 13.46 2.78 -5.52
C ILE A 141 12.23 2.40 -6.37
N GLN A 142 12.46 1.83 -7.55
CA GLN A 142 11.38 1.55 -8.51
C GLN A 142 10.60 0.30 -8.16
N GLU A 143 11.21 -0.63 -7.43
CA GLU A 143 10.66 -1.92 -7.05
C GLU A 143 9.40 -1.79 -6.18
N VAL A 144 9.30 -0.71 -5.40
CA VAL A 144 8.09 -0.42 -4.61
C VAL A 144 6.96 0.19 -5.44
N ALA A 145 7.18 0.50 -6.72
CA ALA A 145 6.18 1.08 -7.62
C ALA A 145 5.39 2.25 -7.00
N GLY A 146 6.09 3.16 -6.32
CA GLY A 146 5.48 4.24 -5.54
C GLY A 146 4.69 5.24 -6.39
N MET A 147 3.54 5.69 -5.88
CA MET A 147 2.73 6.76 -6.47
C MET A 147 2.70 7.98 -5.52
N THR A 148 1.73 8.01 -4.60
CA THR A 148 1.70 9.00 -3.53
C THR A 148 2.76 8.69 -2.47
N ASP A 149 3.01 7.41 -2.21
CA ASP A 149 4.06 6.96 -1.31
C ASP A 149 5.30 6.53 -2.08
N THR A 150 6.46 6.98 -1.65
CA THR A 150 7.71 6.81 -2.42
C THR A 150 8.86 6.39 -1.52
N TRP A 151 9.84 5.71 -2.12
CA TRP A 151 11.06 5.30 -1.46
C TRP A 151 12.29 5.79 -2.19
N TRP A 152 13.29 6.16 -1.41
CA TRP A 152 14.52 6.78 -1.89
C TRP A 152 15.73 6.15 -1.21
N ARG A 153 16.78 5.90 -2.00
CA ARG A 153 18.03 5.29 -1.55
C ARG A 153 19.16 6.32 -1.62
N GLY A 154 19.79 6.58 -0.49
CA GLY A 154 20.99 7.38 -0.35
C GLY A 154 22.25 6.52 -0.23
N ALA A 155 23.37 7.15 0.13
CA ALA A 155 24.65 6.46 0.26
C ALA A 155 24.69 5.44 1.43
N ASP A 156 24.05 5.77 2.54
CA ASP A 156 23.95 4.94 3.76
C ASP A 156 22.55 5.04 4.42
N SER A 157 21.56 5.49 3.65
CA SER A 157 20.21 5.74 4.12
C SER A 157 19.12 5.26 3.17
N LEU A 158 17.97 4.93 3.75
CA LEU A 158 16.71 4.74 3.04
C LEU A 158 15.69 5.74 3.57
N VAL A 159 14.89 6.33 2.69
CA VAL A 159 13.84 7.28 3.06
C VAL A 159 12.52 6.80 2.48
N ALA A 160 11.58 6.46 3.36
CA ALA A 160 10.20 6.17 2.99
C ALA A 160 9.36 7.43 3.22
N VAL A 161 8.65 7.89 2.20
CA VAL A 161 7.78 9.07 2.29
C VAL A 161 6.33 8.66 2.09
N TYR A 162 5.51 8.98 3.07
CA TYR A 162 4.08 8.70 3.14
C TYR A 162 3.30 10.00 2.97
N ARG A 163 2.53 10.10 1.88
CA ARG A 163 1.68 11.26 1.59
C ARG A 163 0.20 10.89 1.49
N GLY A 164 -0.14 9.60 1.52
CA GLY A 164 -1.50 9.09 1.32
C GLY A 164 -2.53 9.76 2.20
N GLU A 165 -2.31 9.77 3.52
CA GLU A 165 -3.26 10.40 4.46
C GLU A 165 -3.34 11.92 4.28
N ALA A 166 -2.23 12.58 3.96
CA ALA A 166 -2.23 14.01 3.71
C ALA A 166 -3.10 14.38 2.49
N GLU A 167 -3.05 13.57 1.44
CA GLU A 167 -3.90 13.73 0.27
C GLU A 167 -5.36 13.36 0.57
N HIS A 168 -5.57 12.25 1.28
CA HIS A 168 -6.89 11.74 1.65
C HIS A 168 -7.67 12.74 2.49
N PHE A 169 -7.07 13.28 3.55
CA PHE A 169 -7.69 14.26 4.45
C PHE A 169 -7.56 15.71 3.97
N ALA A 170 -6.93 15.96 2.82
CA ALA A 170 -6.54 17.32 2.39
C ALA A 170 -5.77 18.08 3.49
N ALA A 171 -4.91 17.38 4.22
CA ALA A 171 -4.21 17.88 5.40
C ALA A 171 -2.69 17.74 5.21
N PRO A 172 -2.02 18.74 4.61
CA PRO A 172 -0.57 18.74 4.37
C PRO A 172 0.31 18.35 5.57
N GLY A 173 -0.15 18.63 6.80
CA GLY A 173 0.55 18.28 8.03
C GLY A 173 0.70 16.78 8.30
N TYR A 174 -0.04 15.92 7.59
CA TYR A 174 0.01 14.45 7.73
C TYR A 174 1.13 13.82 6.89
N ARG A 175 1.82 14.61 6.05
CA ARG A 175 2.98 14.09 5.32
C ARG A 175 4.01 13.61 6.33
N THR A 176 4.50 12.40 6.14
CA THR A 176 5.44 11.78 7.05
C THR A 176 6.56 11.13 6.25
N ALA A 177 7.81 11.31 6.66
CA ALA A 177 8.92 10.52 6.18
C ALA A 177 9.57 9.76 7.32
N LEU A 178 10.00 8.54 7.04
CA LEU A 178 10.88 7.76 7.90
C LEU A 178 12.24 7.65 7.23
N VAL A 179 13.27 8.15 7.91
CA VAL A 179 14.65 8.12 7.44
C VAL A 179 15.39 7.08 8.27
N TYR A 180 15.85 6.03 7.60
CA TYR A 180 16.65 4.95 8.15
C TYR A 180 18.12 5.24 7.80
N THR A 181 19.00 5.40 8.79
CA THR A 181 20.40 5.81 8.55
C THR A 181 21.41 4.80 9.11
N GLY A 182 22.67 4.92 8.67
CA GLY A 182 23.75 4.04 9.08
C GLY A 182 23.62 2.61 8.53
N LEU A 183 22.98 2.47 7.38
CA LEU A 183 22.82 1.20 6.67
C LEU A 183 24.12 0.86 5.93
N ASP A 184 24.55 -0.39 6.05
CA ASP A 184 25.59 -0.94 5.18
C ASP A 184 25.00 -1.38 3.83
N ARG A 185 25.84 -1.92 2.96
CA ARG A 185 25.41 -2.41 1.64
C ARG A 185 24.27 -3.44 1.73
N TRP A 186 24.25 -4.27 2.76
CA TRP A 186 23.20 -5.27 2.95
C TRP A 186 21.88 -4.62 3.38
N GLY A 187 21.96 -3.65 4.29
CA GLY A 187 20.83 -2.84 4.72
C GLY A 187 20.18 -2.04 3.58
N LEU A 188 20.98 -1.55 2.62
CA LEU A 188 20.49 -0.73 1.49
C LEU A 188 19.81 -1.49 0.37
N HIS A 189 20.23 -2.74 0.11
CA HIS A 189 19.81 -3.50 -1.06
C HIS A 189 18.96 -4.72 -0.75
N GLY A 190 18.99 -5.23 0.49
CA GLY A 190 18.16 -6.36 0.87
C GLY A 190 18.44 -7.61 0.04
N GLY A 191 19.65 -8.17 0.14
CA GLY A 191 19.99 -9.47 -0.46
C GLY A 191 20.31 -9.45 -1.95
#